data_AF-A0A941PJC4-F1
#
_entry.id   AF-A0A941PJC4-F1
#
_cell.length_a   1.000
_cell.length_b   1.000
_cell.length_c   1.000
_cell.angle_alpha   90.00
_cell.angle_beta   90.00
_cell.angle_gamma   90.00
#
_symmetry.space_group_name_H-M   'P 1'
#
loop_
_entity.id
_entity.type
_entity.pdbx_description
1 polymer ?
#
loop_
_entity_poly.entity_id
_entity_poly.type
_entity_poly.pdbx_seq_one_letter_code
_entity_poly.pdbx_strand_id
1 'polypeptide(L)' 'MNLSIETPAQENPDDARFRRCKDMILFFVGLVLLLGAFSFCAYVLLSHTFSADDEKWATAIASSIVTGFLAYITGKNVK' A
#
# COMPACT_ATOMS: atom_id res chain seq x y z
N MET A 1 6.68 -1.96 29.97
CA MET A 1 6.23 -3.22 29.32
C MET A 1 7.34 -3.63 28.36
N ASN A 2 8.15 -4.62 28.74
CA ASN A 2 9.29 -5.09 27.95
C ASN A 2 8.76 -6.07 26.90
N LEU A 3 8.66 -5.65 25.65
CA LEU A 3 8.36 -6.54 24.52
C LEU A 3 9.66 -7.27 24.14
N SER A 4 10.01 -8.29 24.92
CA SER A 4 11.05 -9.23 24.54
C SER A 4 10.52 -10.06 23.37
N ILE A 5 11.03 -9.82 22.17
CA ILE A 5 10.77 -10.69 21.01
C ILE A 5 11.56 -11.98 21.26
N GLU A 6 10.96 -12.91 22.00
CA GLU A 6 11.44 -14.29 22.07
C GLU A 6 11.32 -14.88 20.67
N THR A 7 12.42 -14.86 19.94
CA THR A 7 12.57 -15.64 18.71
C THR A 7 12.68 -17.09 19.18
N PRO A 8 11.74 -17.99 18.83
CA PRO A 8 11.86 -19.39 19.24
C PRO A 8 13.21 -19.92 18.74
N ALA A 9 14.00 -20.47 19.65
CA ALA A 9 15.42 -20.78 19.46
C ALA A 9 15.74 -21.86 18.40
N GLN A 10 14.78 -22.26 17.57
CA GLN A 10 14.96 -23.07 16.37
C GLN A 10 13.89 -22.69 15.32
N GLU A 11 14.04 -21.53 14.70
CA GLU A 11 13.31 -21.26 13.46
C GLU A 11 14.02 -22.01 12.33
N ASN A 12 13.34 -23.01 11.75
CA ASN A 12 13.87 -23.77 10.63
C ASN A 12 14.16 -22.76 9.49
N PRO A 13 15.37 -22.71 8.90
CA PRO A 13 15.73 -21.70 7.90
C PRO A 13 14.75 -21.63 6.72
N ASP A 14 14.05 -22.73 6.42
CA ASP A 14 13.00 -22.78 5.40
C ASP A 14 11.70 -22.06 5.84
N ASP A 15 11.35 -22.08 7.12
CA ASP A 15 10.19 -21.37 7.67
C ASP A 15 10.40 -19.84 7.63
N ALA A 16 11.62 -19.39 7.93
CA ALA A 16 11.99 -17.99 7.82
C ALA A 16 11.93 -17.48 6.37
N ARG A 17 12.33 -18.31 5.39
CA ARG A 17 12.23 -18.00 3.96
C ARG A 17 10.78 -17.97 3.50
N PHE A 18 9.97 -18.94 3.93
CA PHE A 18 8.55 -19.01 3.57
C PHE A 18 7.78 -17.80 4.11
N ARG A 19 8.01 -17.39 5.36
CA ARG A 19 7.40 -16.18 5.94
C ARG A 19 7.77 -14.92 5.16
N ARG A 20 9.05 -14.73 4.85
CA ARG A 20 9.52 -13.58 4.05
C ARG A 20 8.93 -13.58 2.64
N CYS A 21 8.81 -14.74 2.00
CA CYS A 21 8.21 -14.86 0.68
C CYS A 21 6.70 -14.54 0.72
N LYS A 22 5.98 -15.07 1.71
CA LYS A 22 4.56 -14.75 1.95
C LYS A 22 4.36 -13.24 2.13
N ASP A 23 5.16 -12.61 2.97
CA ASP A 23 5.04 -11.18 3.25
C ASP A 23 5.39 -10.33 2.01
N MET A 24 6.38 -10.75 1.22
CA MET A 24 6.72 -10.12 -0.05
C MET A 24 5.60 -10.25 -1.08
N ILE A 25 4.96 -11.42 -1.19
CA ILE A 25 3.80 -11.64 -2.07
C ILE A 25 2.64 -10.76 -1.62
N LEU A 26 2.35 -10.71 -0.31
CA LEU A 26 1.28 -9.86 0.23
C LEU A 26 1.52 -8.39 -0.11
N PHE A 27 2.76 -7.93 0.07
CA PHE A 27 3.15 -6.57 -0.27
C PHE A 27 2.98 -6.30 -1.77
N PHE A 28 3.42 -7.24 -2.62
CA PHE A 28 3.29 -7.11 -4.07
C PHE A 28 1.83 -7.06 -4.51
N VAL A 29 0.97 -7.93 -3.97
CA VAL A 29 -0.47 -7.92 -4.24
C VAL A 29 -1.09 -6.60 -3.81
N GLY A 30 -0.76 -6.12 -2.61
CA GLY A 30 -1.22 -4.81 -2.12
C GLY A 30 -0.78 -3.66 -3.02
N LEU A 31 0.47 -3.69 -3.48
CA LEU A 31 1.03 -2.69 -4.38
C LEU A 31 0.35 -2.69 -5.76
N VAL A 32 0.06 -3.87 -6.32
CA VAL A 32 -0.69 -4.01 -7.57
C VAL A 32 -2.12 -3.47 -7.43
N LEU A 33 -2.80 -3.79 -6.32
CA LEU A 33 -4.15 -3.26 -6.05
C LEU A 33 -4.14 -1.74 -5.92
N LEU A 34 -3.15 -1.18 -5.20
CA LEU A 34 -2.99 0.26 -5.04
C LEU A 34 -2.76 0.96 -6.38
N LEU A 35 -1.84 0.44 -7.20
CA LEU A 35 -1.53 0.98 -8.53
C LEU A 35 -2.71 0.85 -9.48
N GLY A 36 -3.45 -0.27 -9.42
CA GLY A 36 -4.66 -0.49 -10.21
C GLY A 36 -5.75 0.52 -9.86
N ALA A 37 -6.02 0.70 -8.56
CA ALA A 37 -6.98 1.69 -8.08
C ALA A 37 -6.59 3.11 -8.49
N PHE A 38 -5.31 3.48 -8.33
CA PHE A 38 -4.80 4.79 -8.72
C PHE A 38 -4.92 5.03 -10.23
N SER A 39 -4.55 4.04 -11.05
CA SER A 39 -4.64 4.12 -12.51
C SER A 39 -6.07 4.23 -12.99
N PHE A 40 -6.99 3.50 -12.36
CA PHE A 40 -8.41 3.59 -12.66
C PHE A 40 -8.98 4.97 -12.29
N CYS A 41 -8.63 5.51 -11.12
CA CYS A 41 -9.02 6.88 -10.76
C CYS A 41 -8.45 7.91 -11.75
N ALA A 42 -7.19 7.77 -12.15
CA ALA A 42 -6.59 8.64 -13.15
C ALA A 42 -7.30 8.53 -14.52
N TYR A 43 -7.70 7.33 -14.93
CA TYR A 43 -8.48 7.12 -16.14
C TYR A 43 -9.86 7.81 -16.07
N VAL A 44 -10.56 7.65 -14.94
CA VAL A 44 -11.86 8.30 -14.72
C VAL A 44 -11.72 9.82 -14.82
N LEU A 45 -10.71 10.40 -14.16
CA LEU A 45 -10.48 11.84 -14.14
C LEU A 45 -10.01 12.43 -15.48
N LEU A 46 -9.32 11.66 -16.31
CA LEU A 46 -8.79 12.12 -17.59
C LEU A 46 -9.74 11.88 -18.76
N SER A 47 -10.78 11.07 -18.58
CA SER A 47 -11.74 10.77 -19.65
C SER A 47 -13.01 11.61 -19.50
N HIS A 48 -13.41 12.25 -20.59
CA HIS A 48 -14.62 13.10 -20.64
C HIS A 48 -15.94 12.31 -20.66
N THR A 49 -15.87 10.99 -20.49
CA THR A 49 -17.02 10.08 -20.59
C THR A 49 -17.75 9.85 -19.28
N PHE A 50 -17.14 10.16 -18.14
CA PHE A 50 -17.73 9.89 -16.82
C PHE A 50 -18.54 11.07 -16.30
N SER A 51 -19.44 10.78 -15.35
CA SER A 51 -20.27 11.80 -14.74
C SER A 51 -19.49 12.62 -13.71
N ALA A 52 -19.99 13.81 -13.38
CA ALA A 52 -19.38 14.64 -12.32
C ALA A 52 -19.36 13.95 -10.95
N ASP A 53 -20.27 13.01 -10.68
CA ASP A 53 -20.25 12.23 -9.44
C ASP A 53 -19.16 11.15 -9.47
N ASP A 54 -18.80 10.64 -10.65
CA ASP A 54 -17.71 9.68 -10.80
C ASP A 54 -16.35 10.32 -10.55
N GLU A 55 -16.17 11.54 -11.07
CA GLU A 55 -14.96 12.33 -10.85
C GLU A 55 -14.77 12.67 -9.36
N LYS A 56 -15.84 12.90 -8.61
CA LYS A 56 -15.74 13.24 -7.17
C LYS A 56 -15.14 12.10 -6.36
N TRP A 57 -15.66 10.88 -6.49
CA TRP A 57 -15.13 9.75 -5.72
C TRP A 57 -13.73 9.37 -6.21
N ALA A 58 -13.45 9.45 -7.52
CA ALA A 58 -12.13 9.20 -8.08
C ALA A 58 -11.09 10.21 -7.55
N THR A 59 -11.45 11.49 -7.43
CA THR A 59 -10.59 12.53 -6.86
C THR A 59 -10.32 12.29 -5.37
N ALA A 60 -11.35 11.91 -4.61
CA ALA A 60 -11.21 11.60 -3.18
C ALA A 60 -10.25 10.42 -2.96
N ILE A 61 -10.37 9.36 -3.76
CA ILE A 61 -9.48 8.20 -3.66
C ILE A 61 -8.06 8.57 -4.11
N ALA A 62 -7.89 9.23 -5.26
CA ALA A 62 -6.57 9.63 -5.75
C ALA A 62 -5.84 10.55 -4.77
N SER A 63 -6.53 11.54 -4.20
CA SER A 63 -5.94 12.45 -3.20
C SER A 63 -5.55 11.73 -1.91
N SER A 64 -6.32 10.73 -1.46
CA SER A 64 -5.96 9.92 -0.30
C SER A 64 -4.68 9.11 -0.52
N ILE A 65 -4.50 8.55 -1.72
CA ILE A 65 -3.28 7.80 -2.11
C ILE A 65 -2.08 8.74 -2.13
N VAL A 66 -2.20 9.91 -2.75
CA VAL A 66 -1.12 10.93 -2.80
C VAL A 66 -0.76 11.42 -1.40
N THR A 67 -1.76 11.70 -0.56
CA THR A 67 -1.56 12.15 0.82
C THR A 67 -0.87 11.07 1.65
N GLY A 68 -1.32 9.82 1.55
CA GLY A 68 -0.67 8.68 2.21
C GLY A 68 0.80 8.52 1.80
N PHE A 69 1.09 8.70 0.51
CA PHE A 69 2.46 8.63 0.00
C PHE A 69 3.33 9.80 0.49
N LEU A 70 2.81 11.03 0.46
CA LEU A 70 3.47 12.22 1.01
C LEU A 70 3.71 12.09 2.52
N ALA A 71 2.73 11.57 3.26
CA ALA A 71 2.84 11.32 4.69
C ALA A 71 3.92 10.27 4.99
N TYR A 72 4.01 9.21 4.19
CA TYR A 72 5.09 8.21 4.32
C TYR A 72 6.47 8.82 4.08
N ILE A 73 6.63 9.62 3.01
CA ILE A 73 7.90 10.30 2.71
C ILE A 73 8.26 11.30 3.82
N THR A 74 7.30 12.12 4.25
CA THR A 74 7.55 13.17 5.24
C THR A 74 7.83 12.56 6.61
N GLY A 75 7.04 11.55 7.02
CA GLY A 75 7.22 10.83 8.27
C GLY A 75 8.56 10.11 8.39
N LYS A 76 9.17 9.65 7.28
CA LYS A 76 10.53 9.08 7.33
C LYS A 76 11.61 10.14 7.62
N ASN A 77 11.36 11.40 7.29
CA ASN A 77 12.33 12.50 7.43
C ASN A 77 12.17 13.24 8.76
N VAL A 78 11.08 13.00 9.50
CA VAL A 78 10.91 13.47 10.88
C VAL A 78 11.64 12.48 11.80
N LYS A 79 12.90 12.78 12.10
CA LYS A 79 13.66 12.15 13.18
C LYS A 79 13.26 12.73 14.53
#